data_AF-E9AWN2-F1
#
_entry.id   AF-E9AWN2-F1
#
_cell.length_a   1.000
_cell.length_b   1.000
_cell.length_c   1.000
_cell.angle_alpha   90.00
_cell.angle_beta   90.00
_cell.angle_gamma   90.00
#
_symmetry.space_group_name_H-M   'P 1'
#
loop_
_entity.id
_entity.type
_entity.pdbx_description
1 polymer ?
#
loop_
_entity_poly.entity_id
_entity_poly.type
_entity_poly.pdbx_seq_one_letter_code
_entity_poly.pdbx_strand_id
1 'polypeptide(L)'
;MPSNESHWCLIESDPAVFREIIQTVGVKGVSVEDLIMLNPSMLEQYEHVYGLVLLFKWQSSEQAPPLGTVVKDAPVFFAKQVIHNACATLAIMNTLCNYPDQVELGPKVQRYLNFCQELDPEMRGSLLDSFDELREAHNSFAPHSAFTKDGPSPKDADVFHFASFVYRHGHIWELDGLQEGPLQCREATDANYREALVEVVQRRIDDIAARDTTGAGQGICFSLMTIVDDPVTVLEKKIAALRAEEKPTTALDEELAEMLSLRKKDQEANARRRHDYNAMIVALLKSLAERGKLEKIVAEVQAKVSK
;
A
#
# COMPACT_ATOMS: atom_id res chain seq x y z
N MET A 1 -8.46 28.65 10.03
CA MET A 1 -7.23 28.09 9.45
C MET A 1 -7.09 26.73 10.11
N PRO A 2 -7.21 25.61 9.40
CA PRO A 2 -6.93 24.31 10.03
C PRO A 2 -5.45 24.34 10.46
N SER A 3 -5.17 23.82 11.64
CA SER A 3 -3.83 23.73 12.20
C SER A 3 -2.89 23.05 11.21
N ASN A 4 -1.73 23.68 11.02
CA ASN A 4 -0.63 23.24 10.19
C ASN A 4 0.11 22.08 10.86
N GLU A 5 -0.60 20.99 11.18
CA GLU A 5 0.02 19.82 11.77
C GLU A 5 0.58 18.94 10.66
N SER A 6 1.90 19.05 10.51
CA SER A 6 2.78 18.35 9.58
C SER A 6 2.85 16.83 9.87
N HIS A 7 1.74 16.16 10.11
CA HIS A 7 1.69 14.75 10.50
C HIS A 7 1.12 13.88 9.38
N TRP A 8 1.48 12.61 9.39
CA TRP A 8 0.95 11.59 8.50
C TRP A 8 -0.28 10.95 9.12
N CYS A 9 -1.34 10.81 8.33
CA CYS A 9 -2.61 10.23 8.76
C CYS A 9 -2.62 8.72 8.61
N LEU A 10 -3.44 8.00 9.39
CA LEU A 10 -3.71 6.61 9.08
C LEU A 10 -4.65 6.53 7.87
N ILE A 11 -4.25 5.79 6.84
CA ILE A 11 -5.05 5.54 5.65
C ILE A 11 -5.42 4.06 5.51
N GLU A 12 -6.50 3.79 4.78
CA GLU A 12 -6.95 2.44 4.46
C GLU A 12 -5.92 1.70 3.59
N SER A 13 -5.70 0.41 3.88
CA SER A 13 -4.83 -0.44 3.07
C SER A 13 -5.56 -0.95 1.82
N ASP A 14 -5.67 -0.09 0.81
CA ASP A 14 -6.37 -0.39 -0.45
C ASP A 14 -5.43 -0.15 -1.67
N PRO A 15 -5.27 -1.13 -2.58
CA PRO A 15 -4.41 -0.99 -3.76
C PRO A 15 -4.77 0.20 -4.65
N ALA A 16 -6.06 0.52 -4.80
CA ALA A 16 -6.49 1.67 -5.59
C ALA A 16 -6.10 3.00 -4.96
N VAL A 17 -6.09 3.07 -3.61
CA VAL A 17 -5.57 4.24 -2.88
C VAL A 17 -4.08 4.41 -3.17
N PHE A 18 -3.28 3.35 -3.01
CA PHE A 18 -1.84 3.42 -3.24
C PHE A 18 -1.46 3.67 -4.70
N ARG A 19 -2.20 3.09 -5.64
CA ARG A 19 -2.06 3.38 -7.08
C ARG A 19 -2.25 4.86 -7.36
N GLU A 20 -3.29 5.48 -6.82
CA GLU A 20 -3.54 6.91 -7.04
C GLU A 20 -2.49 7.79 -6.34
N ILE A 21 -1.98 7.39 -5.17
CA ILE A 21 -0.88 8.09 -4.48
C ILE A 21 0.38 8.12 -5.35
N ILE A 22 0.83 6.96 -5.87
CA ILE A 22 2.06 6.90 -6.68
C ILE A 22 1.90 7.67 -8.01
N GLN A 23 0.72 7.62 -8.62
CA GLN A 23 0.41 8.39 -9.82
C GLN A 23 0.40 9.91 -9.55
N THR A 24 -0.13 10.33 -8.40
CA THR A 24 -0.17 11.75 -7.99
C THR A 24 1.22 12.34 -7.80
N VAL A 25 2.18 11.55 -7.31
CA VAL A 25 3.59 11.99 -7.19
C VAL A 25 4.38 11.85 -8.49
N GLY A 26 3.77 11.34 -9.55
CA GLY A 26 4.29 11.35 -10.92
C GLY A 26 4.94 10.05 -11.39
N VAL A 27 4.81 8.96 -10.62
CA VAL A 27 5.26 7.62 -11.05
C VAL A 27 4.34 7.12 -12.17
N LYS A 28 4.91 6.55 -13.23
CA LYS A 28 4.17 6.04 -14.39
C LYS A 28 4.56 4.61 -14.73
N GLY A 29 3.66 3.94 -15.45
CA GLY A 29 3.87 2.57 -15.96
C GLY A 29 3.89 1.49 -14.87
N VAL A 30 3.49 1.84 -13.65
CA VAL A 30 3.44 0.94 -12.50
C VAL A 30 2.07 1.02 -11.86
N SER A 31 1.59 -0.12 -11.36
CA SER A 31 0.38 -0.23 -10.58
C SER A 31 0.62 -0.99 -9.29
N VAL A 32 -0.21 -0.70 -8.30
CA VAL A 32 -0.39 -1.51 -7.09
C VAL A 32 -1.65 -2.34 -7.31
N GLU A 33 -1.53 -3.67 -7.19
CA GLU A 33 -2.63 -4.62 -7.36
C GLU A 33 -2.78 -5.48 -6.10
N ASP A 34 -4.01 -5.93 -5.83
CA ASP A 34 -4.27 -6.87 -4.74
C ASP A 34 -3.80 -8.27 -5.12
N LEU A 35 -3.19 -8.99 -4.18
CA LEU A 35 -2.80 -10.37 -4.36
C LEU A 35 -3.63 -11.28 -3.45
N ILE A 36 -4.78 -11.72 -3.98
CA ILE A 36 -5.77 -12.53 -3.25
C ILE A 36 -5.19 -13.87 -2.78
N MET A 37 -4.31 -14.46 -3.60
CA MET A 37 -3.68 -15.74 -3.31
C MET A 37 -2.18 -15.64 -3.55
N LEU A 38 -1.40 -16.12 -2.58
CA LEU A 38 0.05 -16.18 -2.68
C LEU A 38 0.48 -17.42 -3.49
N ASN A 39 0.40 -17.30 -4.82
CA ASN A 39 0.75 -18.36 -5.77
C ASN A 39 1.64 -17.78 -6.89
N PRO A 40 2.77 -18.43 -7.25
CA PRO A 40 3.62 -17.96 -8.35
C PRO A 40 2.87 -17.71 -9.66
N SER A 41 1.85 -18.51 -9.99
CA SER A 41 1.06 -18.34 -11.22
C SER A 41 0.33 -16.99 -11.29
N MET A 42 -0.03 -16.41 -10.14
CA MET A 42 -0.62 -15.08 -10.08
C MET A 42 0.40 -13.98 -10.42
N LEU A 43 1.69 -14.25 -10.29
CA LEU A 43 2.77 -13.32 -10.63
C LEU A 43 3.26 -13.47 -12.07
N GLU A 44 2.99 -14.62 -12.71
CA GLU A 44 3.36 -14.91 -14.10
C GLU A 44 2.57 -14.08 -15.12
N GLN A 45 1.39 -13.57 -14.74
CA GLN A 45 0.57 -12.72 -15.62
C GLN A 45 1.19 -11.33 -15.86
N TYR A 46 2.14 -10.90 -15.02
CA TYR A 46 2.79 -9.60 -15.10
C TYR A 46 4.17 -9.72 -15.75
N GLU A 47 4.53 -8.76 -16.62
CA GLU A 47 5.84 -8.74 -17.26
C GLU A 47 6.95 -8.52 -16.22
N HIS A 48 6.71 -7.61 -15.28
CA HIS A 48 7.62 -7.25 -14.21
C HIS A 48 6.90 -7.21 -12.86
N VAL A 49 7.49 -7.89 -11.87
CA VAL A 49 7.06 -7.83 -10.47
C VAL A 49 8.17 -7.15 -9.69
N TYR A 50 7.93 -5.90 -9.30
CA TYR A 50 8.91 -5.06 -8.60
C TYR A 50 8.97 -5.42 -7.11
N GLY A 51 7.86 -5.88 -6.53
CA GLY A 51 7.89 -6.38 -5.17
C GLY A 51 6.52 -6.66 -4.60
N LEU A 52 6.51 -7.33 -3.46
CA LEU A 52 5.31 -7.61 -2.68
C LEU A 52 5.31 -6.73 -1.44
N VAL A 53 4.14 -6.26 -1.02
CA VAL A 53 3.95 -5.44 0.19
C VAL A 53 2.99 -6.18 1.09
N LEU A 54 3.48 -6.66 2.23
CA LEU A 54 2.72 -7.43 3.21
C LEU A 54 2.30 -6.51 4.36
N LEU A 55 1.00 -6.44 4.61
CA LEU A 55 0.42 -5.90 5.84
C LEU A 55 0.16 -7.04 6.81
N PHE A 56 0.57 -6.88 8.06
CA PHE A 56 0.32 -7.87 9.12
C PHE A 56 0.18 -7.22 10.49
N LYS A 57 -0.45 -7.92 11.42
CA LYS A 57 -0.55 -7.49 12.82
C LYS A 57 0.84 -7.49 13.47
N TRP A 58 1.27 -6.33 13.95
CA TRP A 58 2.53 -6.18 14.68
C TRP A 58 2.42 -6.78 16.08
N GLN A 59 3.45 -7.53 16.47
CA GLN A 59 3.57 -8.13 17.79
C GLN A 59 4.87 -7.65 18.43
N SER A 60 4.77 -7.11 19.65
CA SER A 60 5.92 -6.55 20.38
C SER A 60 6.80 -7.60 21.08
N SER A 61 6.47 -8.89 20.97
CA SER A 61 7.21 -9.97 21.62
C SER A 61 8.54 -10.27 20.90
N GLU A 62 9.49 -10.82 21.67
CA GLU A 62 10.87 -11.14 21.29
C GLU A 62 11.01 -11.55 19.81
N GLN A 63 11.80 -10.76 19.09
CA GLN A 63 11.94 -10.79 17.64
C GLN A 63 12.10 -12.21 17.13
N ALA A 64 11.38 -12.50 16.04
CA ALA A 64 11.63 -13.68 15.23
C ALA A 64 13.12 -13.92 15.07
N PRO A 65 13.59 -15.18 15.03
CA PRO A 65 14.79 -15.42 14.23
C PRO A 65 14.53 -14.79 12.85
N PRO A 66 15.38 -13.87 12.38
CA PRO A 66 15.09 -13.18 11.14
C PRO A 66 15.03 -14.20 10.00
N LEU A 67 14.17 -13.96 9.00
CA LEU A 67 14.06 -14.83 7.81
C LEU A 67 15.37 -14.98 7.03
N GLY A 68 16.33 -14.10 7.30
CA GLY A 68 17.61 -14.00 6.64
C GLY A 68 18.64 -13.29 7.50
N THR A 69 19.64 -12.70 6.87
CA THR A 69 20.72 -11.95 7.53
C THR A 69 20.59 -10.46 7.27
N VAL A 70 20.75 -9.64 8.31
CA VAL A 70 20.76 -8.18 8.14
C VAL A 70 22.06 -7.77 7.47
N VAL A 71 21.96 -7.03 6.36
CA VAL A 71 23.11 -6.53 5.59
C VAL A 71 23.04 -5.00 5.56
N LYS A 72 23.86 -4.33 6.39
CA LYS A 72 23.83 -2.87 6.52
C LYS A 72 24.22 -2.14 5.22
N ASP A 73 25.26 -2.62 4.56
CA ASP A 73 25.76 -2.07 3.29
C ASP A 73 25.17 -2.82 2.08
N ALA A 74 23.91 -3.26 2.20
CA ALA A 74 23.25 -3.97 1.12
C ALA A 74 23.17 -3.09 -0.14
N PRO A 75 23.32 -3.67 -1.35
CA PRO A 75 23.23 -2.93 -2.60
C PRO A 75 21.77 -2.59 -2.97
N VAL A 76 20.93 -2.24 -2.01
CA VAL A 76 19.51 -1.92 -2.20
C VAL A 76 19.18 -0.59 -1.51
N PHE A 77 18.22 0.13 -2.07
CA PHE A 77 17.65 1.28 -1.39
C PHE A 77 16.84 0.80 -0.19
N PHE A 78 17.09 1.40 0.96
CA PHE A 78 16.34 1.14 2.19
C PHE A 78 16.29 2.40 3.05
N ALA A 79 15.06 2.74 3.47
CA ALA A 79 14.76 3.80 4.40
C ALA A 79 14.03 3.21 5.62
N LYS A 80 14.46 3.60 6.82
CA LYS A 80 13.83 3.22 8.09
C LYS A 80 12.57 4.04 8.33
N GLN A 81 11.65 3.45 9.08
CA GLN A 81 10.45 4.12 9.51
C GLN A 81 10.76 4.99 10.72
N VAL A 82 10.84 6.30 10.47
CA VAL A 82 10.95 7.34 11.51
C VAL A 82 9.65 8.13 11.68
N ILE A 83 8.64 7.84 10.84
CA ILE A 83 7.37 8.55 10.75
C ILE A 83 6.23 7.60 11.13
N HIS A 84 5.38 8.02 12.04
CA HIS A 84 4.16 7.27 12.40
C HIS A 84 3.12 7.35 11.27
N ASN A 85 2.35 6.28 11.07
CA ASN A 85 1.29 6.16 10.04
C ASN A 85 1.74 6.21 8.56
N ALA A 86 3.04 6.37 8.26
CA ALA A 86 3.55 6.38 6.89
C ALA A 86 4.02 5.00 6.39
N CYS A 87 3.81 3.93 7.15
CA CYS A 87 4.41 2.60 6.94
C CYS A 87 4.14 2.02 5.54
N ALA A 88 2.90 2.07 5.05
CA ALA A 88 2.57 1.57 3.72
C ALA A 88 3.25 2.36 2.60
N THR A 89 3.23 3.70 2.69
CA THR A 89 3.88 4.58 1.72
C THR A 89 5.39 4.38 1.74
N LEU A 90 6.00 4.23 2.91
CA LEU A 90 7.41 3.89 3.05
C LEU A 90 7.74 2.55 2.39
N ALA A 91 6.94 1.50 2.62
CA ALA A 91 7.14 0.18 2.01
C ALA A 91 7.10 0.26 0.47
N ILE A 92 6.15 1.01 -0.09
CA ILE A 92 6.05 1.24 -1.54
C ILE A 92 7.26 2.03 -2.05
N MET A 93 7.68 3.09 -1.35
CA MET A 93 8.86 3.88 -1.73
C MET A 93 10.16 3.06 -1.65
N ASN A 94 10.31 2.21 -0.64
CA ASN A 94 11.40 1.25 -0.53
C ASN A 94 11.40 0.27 -1.72
N THR A 95 10.23 -0.13 -2.23
CA THR A 95 10.17 -0.93 -3.47
C THR A 95 10.54 -0.11 -4.70
N LEU A 96 9.86 1.01 -4.98
CA LEU A 96 10.05 1.77 -6.21
C LEU A 96 11.46 2.33 -6.37
N CYS A 97 12.07 2.81 -5.28
CA CYS A 97 13.44 3.35 -5.30
C CYS A 97 14.52 2.30 -5.60
N ASN A 98 14.17 1.00 -5.59
CA ASN A 98 15.04 -0.08 -6.03
C ASN A 98 14.94 -0.37 -7.54
N TYR A 99 14.06 0.29 -8.31
CA TYR A 99 13.92 0.08 -9.76
C TYR A 99 13.96 1.37 -10.61
N PRO A 100 14.87 2.33 -10.35
CA PRO A 100 14.93 3.58 -11.11
C PRO A 100 15.30 3.39 -12.58
N ASP A 101 15.87 2.23 -12.94
CA ASP A 101 16.25 1.84 -14.29
C ASP A 101 15.09 1.23 -15.10
N GLN A 102 14.03 0.79 -14.43
CA GLN A 102 12.88 0.10 -15.05
C GLN A 102 11.57 0.87 -14.89
N VAL A 103 11.46 1.71 -13.86
CA VAL A 103 10.27 2.49 -13.54
C VAL A 103 10.49 3.96 -13.84
N GLU A 104 9.54 4.59 -14.54
CA GLU A 104 9.50 6.05 -14.67
C GLU A 104 9.01 6.66 -13.35
N LEU A 105 9.93 6.91 -12.42
CA LEU A 105 9.64 7.46 -11.07
C LEU A 105 9.03 8.87 -11.12
N GLY A 106 9.23 9.60 -12.23
CA GLY A 106 8.86 11.00 -12.34
C GLY A 106 9.81 11.93 -11.56
N PRO A 107 9.72 13.25 -11.80
CA PRO A 107 10.72 14.20 -11.31
C PRO A 107 10.76 14.32 -9.78
N LYS A 108 9.63 14.16 -9.10
CA LYS A 108 9.53 14.32 -7.64
C LYS A 108 10.20 13.17 -6.89
N VAL A 109 9.83 11.94 -7.22
CA VAL A 109 10.41 10.72 -6.61
C VAL A 109 11.87 10.56 -7.03
N GLN A 110 12.23 10.88 -8.28
CA GLN A 110 13.63 10.88 -8.71
C GLN A 110 14.48 11.89 -7.92
N ARG A 111 13.95 13.08 -7.64
CA ARG A 111 14.63 14.09 -6.82
C ARG A 111 14.85 13.59 -5.40
N TYR A 112 13.84 12.98 -4.78
CA TYR A 112 13.96 12.33 -3.47
C TYR A 112 15.06 11.26 -3.49
N LEU A 113 15.02 10.34 -4.46
CA LEU A 113 16.03 9.27 -4.60
C LEU A 113 17.46 9.84 -4.76
N ASN A 114 17.63 10.89 -5.56
CA ASN A 114 18.93 11.52 -5.77
C ASN A 114 19.49 12.14 -4.47
N PHE A 115 18.64 12.77 -3.64
CA PHE A 115 19.09 13.31 -2.36
C PHE A 115 19.43 12.22 -1.34
N CYS A 116 18.85 11.03 -1.47
CA CYS A 116 19.06 9.91 -0.56
C CYS A 116 20.34 9.10 -0.82
N GLN A 117 21.05 9.31 -1.94
CA GLN A 117 22.15 8.43 -2.39
C GLN A 117 23.23 8.22 -1.31
N GLU A 118 23.63 9.29 -0.64
CA GLU A 118 24.70 9.28 0.38
C GLU A 118 24.18 9.29 1.82
N LEU A 119 22.87 9.16 2.01
CA LEU A 119 22.24 9.18 3.34
C LEU A 119 22.12 7.76 3.90
N ASP A 120 22.26 7.64 5.23
CA ASP A 120 21.93 6.41 5.92
C ASP A 120 20.41 6.13 5.93
N PRO A 121 19.96 4.90 6.23
CA PRO A 121 18.54 4.55 6.20
C PRO A 121 17.64 5.42 7.09
N GLU A 122 18.13 5.92 8.22
CA GLU A 122 17.35 6.74 9.15
C GLU A 122 17.15 8.17 8.60
N MET A 123 18.22 8.75 8.04
CA MET A 123 18.17 10.02 7.33
C MET A 123 17.30 9.96 6.09
N ARG A 124 17.32 8.85 5.33
CA ARG A 124 16.40 8.64 4.20
C ARG A 124 14.94 8.65 4.64
N GLY A 125 14.63 7.95 5.74
CA GLY A 125 13.31 7.99 6.37
C GLY A 125 12.90 9.39 6.79
N SER A 126 13.83 10.15 7.37
CA SER A 126 13.58 11.54 7.80
C SER A 126 13.35 12.48 6.60
N LEU A 127 14.06 12.26 5.49
CA LEU A 127 13.86 13.03 4.27
C LEU A 127 12.49 12.76 3.64
N LEU A 128 11.95 11.54 3.80
CA LEU A 128 10.59 11.22 3.36
C LEU A 128 9.55 12.11 4.06
N ASP A 129 9.75 12.48 5.32
CA ASP A 129 8.85 13.36 6.07
C ASP A 129 8.81 14.77 5.49
N SER A 130 9.92 15.18 4.87
CA SER A 130 10.05 16.46 4.17
C SER A 130 9.54 16.42 2.73
N PHE A 131 9.01 15.28 2.27
CA PHE A 131 8.42 15.14 0.94
C PHE A 131 6.94 15.54 0.96
N ASP A 132 6.70 16.86 0.99
CA ASP A 132 5.36 17.45 1.14
C ASP A 132 4.34 16.91 0.15
N GLU A 133 4.68 16.80 -1.15
CA GLU A 133 3.70 16.35 -2.14
C GLU A 133 3.30 14.88 -1.97
N LEU A 134 4.21 14.03 -1.47
CA LEU A 134 3.90 12.65 -1.15
C LEU A 134 3.01 12.56 0.09
N ARG A 135 3.33 13.35 1.12
CA ARG A 135 2.52 13.44 2.34
C ARG A 135 1.12 14.00 2.05
N GLU A 136 1.00 15.03 1.23
CA GLU A 136 -0.29 15.59 0.80
C GLU A 136 -1.10 14.55 0.01
N ALA A 137 -0.47 13.84 -0.93
CA ALA A 137 -1.13 12.76 -1.67
C ALA A 137 -1.62 11.65 -0.73
N HIS A 138 -0.78 11.22 0.23
CA HIS A 138 -1.14 10.25 1.26
C HIS A 138 -2.31 10.75 2.12
N ASN A 139 -2.17 11.93 2.74
CA ASN A 139 -3.16 12.48 3.64
C ASN A 139 -4.48 12.84 2.94
N SER A 140 -4.49 12.99 1.61
CA SER A 140 -5.74 13.19 0.86
C SER A 140 -6.72 12.03 1.04
N PHE A 141 -6.25 10.83 1.39
CA PHE A 141 -7.05 9.63 1.66
C PHE A 141 -7.36 9.41 3.15
N ALA A 142 -6.97 10.33 4.01
CA ALA A 142 -7.33 10.27 5.42
C ALA A 142 -8.85 10.41 5.60
N PRO A 143 -9.47 9.66 6.52
CA PRO A 143 -10.87 9.86 6.85
C PRO A 143 -11.13 11.30 7.30
N HIS A 144 -12.12 11.95 6.70
CA HIS A 144 -12.59 13.26 7.15
C HIS A 144 -13.37 13.07 8.46
N SER A 145 -12.67 13.02 9.61
CA SER A 145 -13.35 12.90 10.90
C SER A 145 -13.96 14.25 11.30
N ALA A 146 -15.28 14.31 11.48
CA ALA A 146 -15.97 15.47 12.06
C ALA A 146 -15.52 15.79 13.49
N PHE A 147 -14.96 14.79 14.16
CA PHE A 147 -14.46 14.82 15.52
C PHE A 147 -13.08 14.17 15.49
N THR A 148 -12.04 14.95 15.76
CA THR A 148 -10.74 14.36 16.10
C THR A 148 -10.99 13.46 17.30
N LYS A 149 -10.73 12.15 17.15
CA LYS A 149 -10.53 11.31 18.33
C LYS A 149 -9.16 11.66 18.90
N ASP A 150 -9.08 12.83 19.54
CA ASP A 150 -7.97 13.19 20.42
C ASP A 150 -8.12 12.39 21.71
N GLY A 151 -7.91 11.07 21.59
CA GLY A 151 -7.89 10.13 22.70
C GLY A 151 -6.82 9.09 22.41
N PRO A 152 -6.12 8.59 23.44
CA PRO A 152 -5.17 7.50 23.23
C PRO A 152 -5.88 6.37 22.50
N SER A 153 -5.24 5.80 21.48
CA SER A 153 -5.66 4.53 20.89
C SER A 153 -5.97 3.56 22.05
N PRO A 154 -7.06 2.77 21.97
CA PRO A 154 -7.34 1.76 22.97
C PRO A 154 -6.05 0.99 23.28
N LYS A 155 -5.75 0.76 24.57
CA LYS A 155 -4.49 0.10 24.98
C LYS A 155 -4.28 -1.28 24.34
N ASP A 156 -5.36 -1.87 23.83
CA ASP A 156 -5.42 -3.18 23.17
C ASP A 156 -5.78 -3.08 21.67
N ALA A 157 -5.60 -1.92 21.03
CA ALA A 157 -5.85 -1.79 19.59
C ALA A 157 -4.77 -2.55 18.81
N ASP A 158 -5.21 -3.38 17.87
CA ASP A 158 -4.31 -4.08 16.95
C ASP A 158 -3.50 -3.07 16.13
N VAL A 159 -2.18 -3.10 16.32
CA VAL A 159 -1.24 -2.32 15.53
C VAL A 159 -0.88 -3.13 14.30
N PHE A 160 -1.04 -2.57 13.11
CA PHE A 160 -0.67 -3.20 11.86
C PHE A 160 0.62 -2.59 11.30
N HIS A 161 1.42 -3.40 10.61
CA HIS A 161 2.71 -3.02 10.07
C HIS A 161 2.90 -3.51 8.63
N PHE A 162 3.71 -2.78 7.86
CA PHE A 162 4.03 -3.09 6.47
C PHE A 162 5.51 -3.43 6.30
N ALA A 163 5.77 -4.49 5.55
CA ALA A 163 7.10 -4.81 5.03
C ALA A 163 7.02 -5.03 3.52
N SER A 164 8.05 -4.61 2.78
CA SER A 164 8.16 -4.91 1.35
C SER A 164 9.22 -5.97 1.05
N PHE A 165 8.99 -6.74 -0.01
CA PHE A 165 9.85 -7.83 -0.46
C PHE A 165 10.23 -7.58 -1.91
N VAL A 166 11.52 -7.49 -2.22
CA VAL A 166 12.02 -7.15 -3.56
C VAL A 166 13.07 -8.13 -4.03
N TYR A 167 13.17 -8.33 -5.35
CA TYR A 167 14.26 -9.09 -5.96
C TYR A 167 15.29 -8.14 -6.58
N ARG A 168 16.48 -8.10 -5.99
CA ARG A 168 17.58 -7.24 -6.46
C ARG A 168 18.93 -7.90 -6.21
N HIS A 169 19.85 -7.73 -7.15
CA HIS A 169 21.24 -8.19 -7.03
C HIS A 169 21.34 -9.69 -6.64
N GLY A 170 20.54 -10.54 -7.31
CA GLY A 170 20.56 -12.00 -7.13
C GLY A 170 19.89 -12.50 -5.84
N HIS A 171 19.15 -11.65 -5.13
CA HIS A 171 18.56 -12.01 -3.84
C HIS A 171 17.15 -11.44 -3.66
N ILE A 172 16.35 -12.14 -2.87
CA ILE A 172 15.12 -11.62 -2.25
C ILE A 172 15.49 -10.91 -0.96
N TRP A 173 15.06 -9.65 -0.86
CA TRP A 173 15.27 -8.79 0.29
C TRP A 173 13.95 -8.50 0.99
N GLU A 174 13.90 -8.60 2.31
CA GLU A 174 12.84 -8.00 3.13
C GLU A 174 13.30 -6.60 3.56
N LEU A 175 12.48 -5.59 3.25
CA LEU A 175 12.68 -4.18 3.54
C LEU A 175 11.63 -3.74 4.56
N ASP A 176 11.85 -4.12 5.81
CA ASP A 176 11.03 -3.73 6.95
C ASP A 176 11.60 -2.46 7.60
N GLY A 177 10.85 -1.36 7.53
CA GLY A 177 11.31 -0.06 8.03
C GLY A 177 11.59 -0.02 9.54
N LEU A 178 11.10 -0.99 10.33
CA LEU A 178 11.39 -1.09 11.76
C LEU A 178 12.65 -1.91 12.07
N GLN A 179 13.24 -2.57 11.07
CA GLN A 179 14.48 -3.33 11.23
C GLN A 179 15.73 -2.44 11.12
N GLU A 180 16.86 -2.99 11.58
CA GLU A 180 18.15 -2.30 11.57
C GLU A 180 18.75 -2.12 10.16
N GLY A 181 18.27 -2.88 9.18
CA GLY A 181 18.73 -2.83 7.80
C GLY A 181 17.96 -3.82 6.92
N PRO A 182 18.25 -3.86 5.61
CA PRO A 182 17.72 -4.85 4.70
C PRO A 182 18.07 -6.27 5.13
N LEU A 183 17.09 -7.17 5.01
CA LEU A 183 17.28 -8.57 5.32
C LEU A 183 17.47 -9.38 4.03
N GLN A 184 18.61 -10.05 3.89
CA GLN A 184 18.90 -10.93 2.77
C GLN A 184 18.25 -12.30 3.03
N CYS A 185 17.11 -12.59 2.40
CA CYS A 185 16.26 -13.72 2.76
C CYS A 185 16.56 -15.00 1.98
N ARG A 186 16.86 -14.88 0.68
CA ARG A 186 17.04 -16.02 -0.23
C ARG A 186 17.77 -15.60 -1.50
N GLU A 187 18.66 -16.43 -2.01
CA GLU A 187 19.19 -16.29 -3.37
C GLU A 187 18.09 -16.53 -4.42
N ALA A 188 18.15 -15.78 -5.52
CA ALA A 188 17.22 -15.90 -6.64
C ALA A 188 17.89 -15.47 -7.96
N THR A 189 17.27 -15.85 -9.06
CA THR A 189 17.66 -15.45 -10.42
C THR A 189 16.47 -14.86 -11.14
N ASP A 190 16.71 -14.19 -12.27
CA ASP A 190 15.64 -13.61 -13.09
C ASP A 190 14.62 -14.67 -13.56
N ALA A 191 15.02 -15.95 -13.60
CA ALA A 191 14.15 -17.06 -13.98
C ALA A 191 13.22 -17.53 -12.84
N ASN A 192 13.62 -17.39 -11.56
CA ASN A 192 12.87 -17.97 -10.43
C ASN A 192 12.48 -16.98 -9.34
N TYR A 193 12.75 -15.68 -9.52
CA TYR A 193 12.53 -14.71 -8.45
C TYR A 193 11.06 -14.60 -8.01
N ARG A 194 10.10 -14.84 -8.92
CA ARG A 194 8.66 -14.85 -8.59
C ARG A 194 8.32 -15.96 -7.59
N GLU A 195 8.83 -17.16 -7.83
CA GLU A 195 8.69 -18.30 -6.91
C GLU A 195 9.38 -18.01 -5.58
N ALA A 196 10.62 -17.47 -5.65
CA ALA A 196 11.40 -17.11 -4.48
C ALA A 196 10.71 -16.03 -3.61
N LEU A 197 10.08 -15.03 -4.22
CA LEU A 197 9.28 -14.02 -3.53
C LEU A 197 8.12 -14.67 -2.77
N VAL A 198 7.35 -15.53 -3.45
CA VAL A 198 6.21 -16.25 -2.85
C VAL A 198 6.67 -17.11 -1.69
N GLU A 199 7.74 -17.89 -1.83
CA GLU A 199 8.28 -18.72 -0.76
C GLU A 199 8.74 -17.90 0.46
N VAL A 200 9.40 -16.77 0.25
CA VAL A 200 9.87 -15.89 1.34
C VAL A 200 8.68 -15.26 2.07
N VAL A 201 7.71 -14.72 1.33
CA VAL A 201 6.51 -14.10 1.92
C VAL A 201 5.66 -15.13 2.64
N GLN A 202 5.51 -16.35 2.08
CA GLN A 202 4.75 -17.41 2.74
C GLN A 202 5.40 -17.80 4.07
N ARG A 203 6.73 -17.96 4.11
CA ARG A 203 7.46 -18.20 5.36
C ARG A 203 7.23 -17.07 6.37
N ARG A 204 7.21 -15.80 5.92
CA ARG A 204 6.90 -14.67 6.81
C ARG A 204 5.51 -14.78 7.41
N ILE A 205 4.51 -15.10 6.58
CA ILE A 205 3.12 -15.28 7.01
C ILE A 205 3.03 -16.43 8.02
N ASP A 206 3.67 -17.56 7.74
CA ASP A 206 3.69 -18.73 8.63
C ASP A 206 4.32 -18.39 9.99
N ASP A 207 5.43 -17.64 9.99
CA ASP A 207 6.10 -17.18 11.22
C ASP A 207 5.22 -16.25 12.06
N ILE A 208 4.48 -15.36 11.42
CA ILE A 208 3.52 -14.45 12.09
C ILE A 208 2.34 -15.26 12.63
N ALA A 209 1.79 -16.17 11.82
CA ALA A 209 0.66 -17.02 12.17
C ALA A 209 0.97 -17.92 13.36
N ALA A 210 2.16 -18.51 13.41
CA ALA A 210 2.62 -19.37 14.50
C ALA A 210 2.67 -18.65 15.86
N ARG A 211 2.75 -17.31 15.86
CA ARG A 211 2.84 -16.48 17.06
C ARG A 211 1.55 -15.79 17.44
N ASP A 212 0.58 -15.76 16.53
CA ASP A 212 -0.74 -15.26 16.86
C ASP A 212 -1.47 -16.27 17.76
N THR A 213 -1.17 -16.17 19.06
CA THR A 213 -1.83 -16.94 20.11
C THR A 213 -3.16 -16.32 20.54
N THR A 214 -3.61 -15.22 19.89
CA THR A 214 -4.76 -14.43 20.36
C THR A 214 -6.13 -14.97 19.93
N GLY A 215 -6.20 -16.13 19.28
CA GLY A 215 -7.48 -16.81 19.08
C GLY A 215 -7.33 -18.23 18.57
N ALA A 216 -7.81 -19.19 19.36
CA ALA A 216 -8.15 -20.52 18.85
C ALA A 216 -9.28 -20.37 17.81
N GLY A 217 -8.89 -20.17 16.54
CA GLY A 217 -9.78 -20.06 15.39
C GLY A 217 -10.41 -18.67 15.21
N GLN A 218 -9.72 -17.79 14.51
CA GLN A 218 -10.26 -16.89 13.47
C GLN A 218 -9.08 -16.24 12.72
N GLY A 219 -8.89 -16.66 11.46
CA GLY A 219 -7.99 -16.16 10.40
C GLY A 219 -6.88 -15.15 10.71
N ILE A 220 -5.68 -15.42 10.20
CA ILE A 220 -4.56 -14.46 10.15
C ILE A 220 -5.03 -13.19 9.39
N CYS A 221 -4.96 -12.01 10.03
CA CYS A 221 -5.26 -10.74 9.38
C CYS A 221 -4.02 -10.22 8.65
N PHE A 222 -3.87 -10.58 7.38
CA PHE A 222 -2.91 -9.98 6.48
C PHE A 222 -3.57 -9.46 5.20
N SER A 223 -2.94 -8.47 4.58
CA SER A 223 -3.23 -8.04 3.21
C SER A 223 -1.93 -8.09 2.43
N LEU A 224 -2.00 -8.51 1.17
CA LEU A 224 -0.84 -8.64 0.32
C LEU A 224 -1.09 -7.89 -0.97
N MET A 225 -0.22 -6.92 -1.26
CA MET A 225 -0.24 -6.17 -2.50
C MET A 225 0.98 -6.51 -3.33
N THR A 226 0.86 -6.38 -4.64
CA THR A 226 1.97 -6.53 -5.58
C THR A 226 2.17 -5.22 -6.34
N ILE A 227 3.43 -4.82 -6.53
CA ILE A 227 3.82 -3.67 -7.33
C ILE A 227 4.36 -4.20 -8.66
N VAL A 228 3.65 -3.88 -9.74
CA VAL A 228 3.83 -4.49 -11.07
C VAL A 228 3.81 -3.44 -12.16
N ASP A 229 4.20 -3.80 -13.37
CA ASP A 229 3.87 -3.02 -14.56
C ASP A 229 2.36 -2.75 -14.62
N ASP A 230 1.95 -1.53 -14.96
CA ASP A 230 0.53 -1.20 -15.04
C ASP A 230 -0.15 -2.02 -16.15
N PRO A 231 -1.04 -2.97 -15.82
CA PRO A 231 -1.60 -3.90 -16.81
C PRO A 231 -2.36 -3.17 -17.94
N VAL A 232 -2.97 -2.02 -17.62
CA VAL A 232 -3.63 -1.16 -18.62
C VAL A 232 -2.61 -0.65 -19.63
N THR A 233 -1.53 -0.04 -19.14
CA THR A 233 -0.45 0.49 -19.99
C THR A 233 0.19 -0.62 -20.85
N VAL A 234 0.38 -1.81 -20.29
CA VAL A 234 0.96 -2.96 -21.01
C VAL A 234 0.02 -3.45 -22.12
N LEU A 235 -1.27 -3.58 -21.81
CA LEU A 235 -2.28 -4.01 -22.76
C LEU A 235 -2.46 -3.00 -23.90
N GLU A 236 -2.47 -1.70 -23.59
CA GLU A 236 -2.49 -0.62 -24.59
C GLU A 236 -1.31 -0.71 -25.56
N LYS A 237 -0.09 -0.91 -25.05
CA LYS A 237 1.11 -1.10 -25.90
C LYS A 237 0.99 -2.35 -26.77
N LYS A 238 0.51 -3.46 -26.22
CA LYS A 238 0.31 -4.72 -26.95
C LYS A 238 -0.72 -4.57 -28.07
N ILE A 239 -1.83 -3.91 -27.80
CA ILE A 239 -2.87 -3.60 -28.79
C ILE A 239 -2.31 -2.69 -29.89
N ALA A 240 -1.57 -1.64 -29.52
CA ALA A 240 -0.96 -0.74 -30.48
C ALA A 240 0.04 -1.45 -31.42
N ALA A 241 0.88 -2.35 -30.86
CA ALA A 241 1.82 -3.15 -31.65
C ALA A 241 1.11 -4.10 -32.62
N LEU A 242 0.08 -4.82 -32.17
CA LEU A 242 -0.70 -5.73 -33.03
C LEU A 242 -1.44 -4.98 -34.15
N ARG A 243 -1.99 -3.80 -33.86
CA ARG A 243 -2.63 -2.96 -34.87
C ARG A 243 -1.65 -2.46 -35.92
N ALA A 244 -0.42 -2.11 -35.51
CA ALA A 244 0.64 -1.74 -36.45
C ALA A 244 1.03 -2.90 -37.38
N GLU A 245 0.85 -4.15 -36.93
CA GLU A 245 1.05 -5.37 -37.72
C GLU A 245 -0.23 -5.87 -38.43
N GLU A 246 -1.31 -5.08 -38.45
CA GLU A 246 -2.62 -5.43 -39.03
C GLU A 246 -3.24 -6.73 -38.47
N LYS A 247 -2.90 -7.09 -37.22
CA LYS A 247 -3.44 -8.27 -36.52
C LYS A 247 -4.73 -7.94 -35.76
N PRO A 248 -5.65 -8.91 -35.59
CA PRO A 248 -6.90 -8.70 -34.86
C PRO A 248 -6.64 -8.45 -33.37
N THR A 249 -7.30 -7.44 -32.79
CA THR A 249 -7.16 -7.05 -31.37
C THR A 249 -8.44 -7.15 -30.56
N THR A 250 -9.55 -7.65 -31.12
CA THR A 250 -10.89 -7.60 -30.51
C THR A 250 -10.94 -8.11 -29.07
N ALA A 251 -10.34 -9.27 -28.79
CA ALA A 251 -10.32 -9.84 -27.43
C ALA A 251 -9.53 -8.97 -26.44
N LEU A 252 -8.40 -8.40 -26.87
CA LEU A 252 -7.60 -7.52 -26.02
C LEU A 252 -8.29 -6.17 -25.80
N ASP A 253 -9.03 -5.68 -26.80
CA ASP A 253 -9.83 -4.45 -26.68
C ASP A 253 -10.98 -4.62 -25.67
N GLU A 254 -11.61 -5.79 -25.64
CA GLU A 254 -12.63 -6.14 -24.63
C GLU A 254 -12.00 -6.20 -23.22
N GLU A 255 -10.87 -6.89 -23.07
CA GLU A 255 -10.12 -6.97 -21.81
C GLU A 255 -9.69 -5.58 -21.31
N LEU A 256 -9.20 -4.71 -22.22
CA LEU A 256 -8.83 -3.34 -21.88
C LEU A 256 -10.04 -2.53 -21.41
N ALA A 257 -11.19 -2.68 -22.08
CA ALA A 257 -12.42 -2.00 -21.69
C ALA A 257 -12.90 -2.43 -20.29
N GLU A 258 -12.78 -3.71 -19.95
CA GLU A 258 -13.09 -4.21 -18.61
C GLU A 258 -12.14 -3.64 -17.55
N MET A 259 -10.83 -3.64 -17.81
CA MET A 259 -9.84 -3.05 -16.91
C MET A 259 -10.08 -1.55 -16.70
N LEU A 260 -10.34 -0.79 -17.75
CA LEU A 260 -10.64 0.64 -17.66
C LEU A 260 -11.95 0.91 -16.88
N SER A 261 -12.95 0.03 -17.04
CA SER A 261 -14.18 0.09 -16.25
C SER A 261 -13.92 -0.13 -14.76
N LEU A 262 -13.02 -1.07 -14.41
CA LEU A 262 -12.58 -1.28 -13.03
C LEU A 262 -11.80 -0.07 -12.50
N ARG A 263 -10.84 0.46 -13.27
CA ARG A 263 -10.09 1.68 -12.90
C ARG A 263 -11.02 2.87 -12.64
N LYS A 264 -12.09 3.01 -13.41
CA LYS A 264 -13.09 4.06 -13.18
C LYS A 264 -13.85 3.86 -11.87
N LYS A 265 -14.26 2.63 -11.55
CA LYS A 265 -14.92 2.32 -10.26
C LYS A 265 -14.01 2.62 -9.08
N ASP A 266 -12.72 2.30 -9.21
CA ASP A 266 -11.68 2.60 -8.22
C ASP A 266 -11.55 4.12 -8.01
N GLN A 267 -11.49 4.90 -9.09
CA GLN A 267 -11.46 6.37 -9.03
C GLN A 267 -12.70 6.95 -8.35
N GLU A 268 -13.88 6.41 -8.64
CA GLU A 268 -15.13 6.81 -7.98
C GLU A 268 -15.13 6.43 -6.49
N ALA A 269 -14.57 5.27 -6.12
CA ALA A 269 -14.41 4.85 -4.73
C ALA A 269 -13.45 5.78 -3.98
N ASN A 270 -12.32 6.11 -4.58
CA ASN A 270 -11.36 7.07 -4.06
C ASN A 270 -11.98 8.46 -3.92
N ALA A 271 -12.75 8.93 -4.90
CA ALA A 271 -13.49 10.19 -4.79
C ALA A 271 -14.46 10.18 -3.60
N ARG A 272 -15.13 9.05 -3.31
CA ARG A 272 -15.97 8.89 -2.11
C ARG A 272 -15.15 8.92 -0.82
N ARG A 273 -13.99 8.23 -0.77
CA ARG A 273 -13.10 8.22 0.41
C ARG A 273 -12.64 9.61 0.82
N ARG A 274 -12.35 10.46 -0.17
CA ARG A 274 -11.90 11.84 0.03
C ARG A 274 -13.03 12.85 0.24
N HIS A 275 -14.29 12.44 0.13
CA HIS A 275 -15.40 13.38 0.23
C HIS A 275 -15.72 13.69 1.70
N ASP A 276 -15.82 14.98 2.03
CA ASP A 276 -16.32 15.42 3.33
C ASP A 276 -17.86 15.31 3.39
N TYR A 277 -18.34 14.24 4.02
CA TYR A 277 -19.77 14.00 4.19
C TYR A 277 -20.43 14.85 5.29
N ASN A 278 -19.69 15.68 6.05
CA ASN A 278 -20.24 16.42 7.19
C ASN A 278 -21.39 17.35 6.80
N ALA A 279 -21.22 18.11 5.72
CA ALA A 279 -22.26 19.02 5.24
C ALA A 279 -23.55 18.26 4.86
N MET A 280 -23.39 17.10 4.21
CA MET A 280 -24.50 16.22 3.84
C MET A 280 -25.21 15.64 5.07
N ILE A 281 -24.45 15.15 6.06
CA ILE A 281 -24.98 14.60 7.31
C ILE A 281 -25.77 15.66 8.08
N VAL A 282 -25.21 16.86 8.24
CA VAL A 282 -25.89 17.97 8.94
C VAL A 282 -27.18 18.35 8.21
N ALA A 283 -27.17 18.45 6.88
CA ALA A 283 -28.36 18.74 6.09
C ALA A 283 -29.43 17.66 6.22
N LEU A 284 -29.03 16.39 6.22
CA LEU A 284 -29.93 15.25 6.41
C LEU A 284 -30.60 15.27 7.79
N LEU A 285 -29.80 15.49 8.86
CA LEU A 285 -30.32 15.59 10.23
C LEU A 285 -31.30 16.75 10.38
N LYS A 286 -30.98 17.93 9.81
CA LYS A 286 -31.91 19.07 9.79
C LYS A 286 -33.22 18.73 9.09
N SER A 287 -33.16 18.13 7.90
CA SER A 287 -34.37 17.75 7.16
C SER A 287 -35.21 16.70 7.90
N LEU A 288 -34.60 15.79 8.65
CA LEU A 288 -35.33 14.81 9.47
C LEU A 288 -36.00 15.46 10.68
N ALA A 289 -35.34 16.44 11.30
CA ALA A 289 -35.89 17.21 12.42
C ALA A 289 -37.09 18.06 11.98
N GLU A 290 -36.97 18.80 10.87
CA GLU A 290 -38.05 19.62 10.31
C GLU A 290 -39.30 18.80 9.94
N ARG A 291 -39.11 17.53 9.55
CA ARG A 291 -40.20 16.60 9.24
C ARG A 291 -40.75 15.87 10.47
N GLY A 292 -40.25 16.16 11.67
CA GLY A 292 -40.65 15.49 12.92
C GLY A 292 -40.33 13.99 12.97
N LYS A 293 -39.40 13.50 12.14
CA LYS A 293 -39.05 12.07 12.06
C LYS A 293 -37.86 11.69 12.93
N LEU A 294 -37.00 12.66 13.25
CA LEU A 294 -35.71 12.41 13.91
C LEU A 294 -35.88 11.77 15.30
N GLU A 295 -36.74 12.31 16.15
CA GLU A 295 -36.95 11.81 17.51
C GLU A 295 -37.40 10.35 17.54
N LYS A 296 -38.34 9.98 16.65
CA LYS A 296 -38.82 8.60 16.52
C LYS A 296 -37.69 7.64 16.16
N ILE A 297 -36.86 8.02 15.17
CA ILE A 297 -35.72 7.20 14.73
C ILE A 297 -34.70 7.05 15.86
N VAL A 298 -34.39 8.13 16.58
CA VAL A 298 -33.45 8.10 17.71
C VAL A 298 -33.96 7.16 18.81
N ALA A 299 -35.23 7.23 19.17
CA ALA A 299 -35.83 6.34 20.16
C ALA A 299 -35.79 4.86 19.74
N GLU A 300 -36.09 4.56 18.46
CA GLU A 300 -36.01 3.20 17.91
C GLU A 300 -34.59 2.63 17.97
N VAL A 301 -33.56 3.46 17.69
CA VAL A 301 -32.16 3.03 17.77
C VAL A 301 -31.74 2.79 19.21
N GLN A 302 -32.07 3.69 20.15
CA GLN A 302 -31.74 3.53 21.57
C GLN A 302 -32.36 2.26 22.18
N ALA A 303 -33.59 1.92 21.78
CA ALA A 303 -34.26 0.71 22.22
C ALA A 303 -33.59 -0.59 21.72
N LYS A 304 -32.89 -0.54 20.57
CA LYS A 304 -32.12 -1.68 20.04
C LYS A 304 -30.77 -1.86 20.72
N VAL A 305 -30.11 -0.76 21.11
CA VAL A 305 -28.81 -0.80 21.79
C VAL A 305 -28.93 -1.26 23.25
N SER A 306 -30.12 -1.10 23.85
CA SER A 306 -30.40 -1.51 25.23
C SER A 306 -30.83 -2.99 25.38
N LYS A 307 -30.78 -3.78 24.30
CA LYS A 307 -31.02 -5.24 24.27
C LYS A 307 -29.73 -5.99 24.01
#